data_AF-A0A1Y1S220-F1
#
_entry.id   AF-A0A1Y1S220-F1
#
_cell.length_a   1.000
_cell.length_b   1.000
_cell.length_c   1.000
_cell.angle_alpha   90.00
_cell.angle_beta   90.00
_cell.angle_gamma   90.00
#
_symmetry.space_group_name_H-M   'P 1'
#
loop_
_entity.id
_entity.type
_entity.pdbx_description
1 polymer ?
#
loop_
_entity_poly.entity_id
_entity_poly.type
_entity_poly.pdbx_seq_one_letter_code
_entity_poly.pdbx_strand_id
1 'polypeptide(L)'
;MSFNPLAPIEKNDKDLYAYVEHGRSMALEAGSLGRMEKLLIAMALDAAHGAANGVKSLALQAMEAGASREQVMEALRVAAYISGVGSVYTAAAGLQDVLN
;
A
#
# COMPACT_ATOMS: atom_id res chain seq x y z
N MET A 1 -15.65 -15.02 -1.14
CA MET A 1 -16.14 -13.69 -0.71
C MET A 1 -14.91 -12.86 -0.37
N SER A 2 -14.75 -11.68 -0.97
CA SER A 2 -13.67 -10.76 -0.60
C SER A 2 -13.91 -10.23 0.82
N PHE A 3 -12.93 -10.36 1.69
CA PHE A 3 -12.97 -9.78 3.03
C PHE A 3 -12.93 -8.24 2.93
N ASN A 4 -13.97 -7.54 3.41
CA ASN A 4 -13.97 -6.08 3.53
C ASN A 4 -13.52 -5.70 4.95
N PRO A 5 -12.29 -5.20 5.15
CA PRO A 5 -11.79 -4.80 6.47
C PRO A 5 -12.57 -3.62 7.08
N LEU A 6 -13.26 -2.83 6.26
CA LEU A 6 -14.04 -1.67 6.67
C LEU A 6 -15.53 -2.00 6.91
N ALA A 7 -15.96 -3.27 6.82
CA ALA A 7 -17.34 -3.65 7.06
C ALA A 7 -17.92 -3.17 8.41
N PRO A 8 -17.16 -3.15 9.53
CA PRO A 8 -17.64 -2.54 10.77
C PRO A 8 -17.90 -1.04 10.64
N ILE A 9 -17.08 -0.31 9.87
CA ILE A 9 -17.28 1.12 9.63
C ILE A 9 -18.49 1.34 8.74
N GLU A 10 -18.57 0.65 7.59
CA GLU A 10 -19.71 0.72 6.66
C GLU A 10 -21.06 0.47 7.36
N LYS A 11 -21.09 -0.49 8.28
CA LYS A 11 -22.30 -0.83 9.04
C LYS A 11 -22.74 0.28 10.00
N ASN A 12 -21.80 0.98 10.62
CA ASN A 12 -22.08 1.91 11.72
C ASN A 12 -22.03 3.39 11.29
N ASP A 13 -21.32 3.71 10.20
CA ASP A 13 -21.16 5.06 9.68
C ASP A 13 -20.88 5.02 8.16
N LYS A 14 -21.96 5.14 7.39
CA LYS A 14 -21.89 5.08 5.92
C LYS A 14 -21.22 6.30 5.30
N ASP A 15 -21.34 7.47 5.93
CA ASP A 15 -20.76 8.70 5.41
C ASP A 15 -19.25 8.68 5.58
N LEU A 16 -18.76 8.19 6.74
CA LEU A 16 -17.33 7.96 6.95
C LEU A 16 -16.78 6.91 5.98
N TYR A 17 -17.49 5.79 5.78
CA TYR A 17 -17.06 4.77 4.81
C TYR A 17 -16.97 5.35 3.38
N ALA A 18 -18.00 6.07 2.94
CA ALA A 18 -18.01 6.70 1.62
C ALA A 18 -16.88 7.73 1.46
N TYR A 19 -16.61 8.53 2.51
CA TYR A 19 -15.50 9.48 2.52
C TYR A 19 -14.14 8.78 2.36
N VAL A 20 -13.92 7.68 3.08
CA VAL A 20 -12.67 6.91 3.00
C VAL A 20 -12.50 6.27 1.62
N GLU A 21 -13.53 5.64 1.06
CA GLU A 21 -13.46 5.04 -0.28
C GLU A 21 -13.24 6.09 -1.37
N HIS A 22 -13.92 7.23 -1.29
CA HIS A 22 -13.71 8.33 -2.23
C HIS A 22 -12.28 8.87 -2.15
N GLY A 23 -11.75 9.07 -0.94
CA GLY A 23 -10.35 9.47 -0.73
C GLY A 23 -9.37 8.46 -1.32
N ARG A 24 -9.61 7.16 -1.12
CA ARG A 24 -8.80 6.07 -1.67
C ARG A 24 -8.81 6.08 -3.21
N SER A 25 -9.98 6.21 -3.82
CA SER A 25 -10.15 6.29 -5.29
C SER A 25 -9.39 7.50 -5.86
N MET A 26 -9.65 8.69 -5.32
CA MET A 26 -8.97 9.93 -5.71
C MET A 26 -7.44 9.83 -5.62
N ALA A 27 -6.93 9.18 -4.57
CA ALA A 27 -5.50 9.03 -4.36
C ALA A 27 -4.87 8.01 -5.32
N LEU A 28 -5.45 6.82 -5.46
CA LEU A 28 -4.80 5.65 -6.05
C LEU A 28 -5.21 5.31 -7.49
N GLU A 29 -6.32 5.85 -8.00
CA GLU A 29 -6.68 5.66 -9.40
C GLU A 29 -5.68 6.37 -10.34
N ALA A 30 -5.54 5.85 -11.56
CA ALA A 30 -4.61 6.41 -12.52
C ALA A 30 -4.99 7.84 -12.92
N GLY A 31 -3.98 8.69 -13.10
CA GLY A 31 -4.09 10.05 -13.60
C GLY A 31 -2.82 10.43 -14.35
N SER A 32 -2.22 11.59 -14.06
CA SER A 32 -0.90 11.94 -14.59
C SER A 32 0.21 10.98 -14.13
N LEU A 33 0.05 10.39 -12.94
CA LEU A 33 0.79 9.21 -12.52
C LEU A 33 -0.09 7.97 -12.73
N GLY A 34 0.50 6.89 -13.23
CA GLY A 34 -0.20 5.62 -13.33
C GLY A 34 -0.52 5.04 -11.96
N ARG A 35 -1.47 4.09 -11.94
CA ARG A 35 -1.93 3.42 -10.71
C ARG A 35 -0.79 2.64 -10.05
N MET A 36 0.05 1.97 -10.85
CA MET A 36 1.20 1.20 -10.37
C MET A 36 2.16 2.10 -9.57
N GLU A 37 2.54 3.26 -10.13
CA GLU A 37 3.46 4.20 -9.49
C GLU A 37 2.88 4.73 -8.18
N LYS A 38 1.59 5.09 -8.16
CA LYS A 38 0.90 5.55 -6.95
C LYS A 38 0.88 4.49 -5.85
N LEU A 39 0.66 3.22 -6.21
CA LEU A 39 0.66 2.11 -5.25
C LEU A 39 2.06 1.85 -4.69
N LEU A 40 3.11 1.92 -5.52
CA LEU A 40 4.51 1.81 -5.05
C LEU A 40 4.89 2.95 -4.10
N ILE A 41 4.46 4.18 -4.40
CA ILE A 41 4.65 5.33 -3.51
C ILE A 41 3.93 5.10 -2.18
N ALA A 42 2.66 4.71 -2.21
CA ALA A 42 1.89 4.44 -1.00
C ALA A 42 2.50 3.31 -0.16
N MET A 43 2.95 2.23 -0.80
CA MET A 43 3.63 1.12 -0.13
C MET A 43 4.93 1.57 0.56
N ALA A 44 5.73 2.41 -0.09
CA ALA A 44 6.93 2.98 0.49
C ALA A 44 6.62 3.86 1.72
N LEU A 45 5.52 4.62 1.69
CA LEU A 45 5.05 5.39 2.83
C LEU A 45 4.58 4.49 3.98
N ASP A 46 3.86 3.41 3.70
CA ASP A 46 3.46 2.45 4.74
C ASP A 46 4.66 1.76 5.38
N ALA A 47 5.70 1.45 4.60
CA ALA A 47 6.96 0.96 5.14
C ALA A 47 7.59 2.00 6.07
N ALA A 48 7.66 3.27 5.65
CA ALA A 48 8.20 4.36 6.46
C ALA A 48 7.42 4.60 7.77
N HIS A 49 6.11 4.38 7.78
CA HIS A 49 5.23 4.57 8.95
C HIS A 49 5.09 3.33 9.85
N GLY A 50 5.79 2.23 9.56
CA GLY A 50 5.71 1.02 10.38
C GLY A 50 4.46 0.15 10.11
N ALA A 51 3.75 0.37 9.01
CA ALA A 51 2.48 -0.29 8.69
C ALA A 51 2.67 -1.56 7.84
N ALA A 52 3.14 -2.66 8.44
CA ALA A 52 3.45 -3.91 7.72
C ALA A 52 2.27 -4.51 6.93
N ASN A 53 1.04 -4.48 7.49
CA ASN A 53 -0.16 -4.96 6.77
C ASN A 53 -0.48 -4.08 5.55
N GLY A 54 -0.23 -2.78 5.67
CA GLY A 54 -0.38 -1.82 4.59
C GLY A 54 0.62 -2.08 3.47
N VAL A 55 1.90 -2.31 3.82
CA VAL A 55 2.93 -2.75 2.87
C VAL A 55 2.47 -4.00 2.11
N LYS A 56 2.01 -5.04 2.81
CA LYS A 56 1.53 -6.28 2.18
C LYS A 56 0.40 -5.99 1.17
N SER A 57 -0.62 -5.25 1.61
CA SER A 57 -1.79 -4.96 0.79
C SER A 57 -1.45 -4.14 -0.46
N LEU A 58 -0.60 -3.11 -0.32
CA LEU A 58 -0.24 -2.23 -1.42
C LEU A 58 0.76 -2.87 -2.38
N ALA A 59 1.67 -3.71 -1.89
CA ALA A 59 2.56 -4.48 -2.75
C ALA A 59 1.80 -5.44 -3.67
N LEU A 60 0.83 -6.18 -3.12
CA LEU A 60 -0.03 -7.07 -3.92
C LEU A 60 -0.81 -6.29 -4.98
N GLN A 61 -1.44 -5.17 -4.59
CA GLN A 61 -2.16 -4.32 -5.54
C GLN A 61 -1.24 -3.72 -6.61
N ALA A 62 -0.01 -3.33 -6.25
CA ALA A 62 0.98 -2.81 -7.19
C ALA A 62 1.38 -3.88 -8.21
N MET A 63 1.63 -5.11 -7.75
CA MET A 63 1.97 -6.25 -8.60
C MET A 63 0.80 -6.64 -9.52
N GLU A 64 -0.43 -6.62 -9.02
CA GLU A 64 -1.65 -6.77 -9.84
C GLU A 64 -1.79 -5.66 -10.89
N ALA A 65 -1.31 -4.45 -10.58
CA ALA A 65 -1.24 -3.33 -11.51
C ALA A 65 -0.01 -3.37 -12.46
N GLY A 66 0.81 -4.43 -12.41
CA GLY A 66 1.93 -4.65 -13.31
C GLY A 66 3.32 -4.35 -12.72
N ALA A 67 3.43 -4.01 -11.43
CA ALA A 67 4.74 -3.80 -10.81
C ALA A 67 5.55 -5.10 -10.75
N SER A 68 6.81 -5.02 -11.16
CA SER A 68 7.77 -6.10 -10.95
C SER A 68 8.27 -6.13 -9.50
N ARG A 69 8.85 -7.26 -9.09
CA ARG A 69 9.49 -7.39 -7.76
C ARG A 69 10.64 -6.39 -7.62
N GLU A 70 11.37 -6.12 -8.70
CA GLU A 70 12.46 -5.16 -8.75
C GLU A 70 11.96 -3.74 -8.49
N GLN A 71 10.82 -3.35 -9.07
CA GLN A 71 10.19 -2.04 -8.82
C GLN A 71 9.71 -1.90 -7.38
N VAL A 72 9.16 -2.96 -6.78
CA VAL A 72 8.83 -3.00 -5.34
C VAL A 72 10.08 -2.77 -4.49
N MET A 73 11.15 -3.50 -4.76
CA MET A 73 12.42 -3.34 -4.03
C MET A 73 13.06 -1.97 -4.24
N GLU A 74 12.90 -1.35 -5.41
CA GLU A 74 13.39 -0.01 -5.69
C GLU A 74 12.64 1.07 -4.91
N ALA A 75 11.31 0.99 -4.83
CA ALA A 75 10.53 1.88 -3.98
C ALA A 75 10.92 1.75 -2.49
N LEU A 76 11.20 0.52 -2.02
CA LEU A 76 11.70 0.30 -0.66
C LEU A 76 13.10 0.87 -0.42
N ARG A 77 13.98 0.88 -1.43
CA ARG A 77 15.28 1.56 -1.33
C ARG A 77 15.11 3.06 -1.12
N VAL A 78 14.12 3.68 -1.77
CA VAL A 78 13.77 5.09 -1.54
C VAL A 78 13.30 5.30 -0.10
N ALA A 79 12.38 4.47 0.40
CA ALA A 79 11.92 4.54 1.79
C ALA A 79 13.08 4.36 2.79
N ALA A 80 13.98 3.40 2.55
CA ALA A 80 15.13 3.16 3.38
C ALA A 80 16.10 4.35 3.42
N TYR A 81 16.33 5.00 2.28
CA TYR A 81 17.18 6.19 2.19
C TYR A 81 16.60 7.37 2.98
N ILE A 82 15.28 7.60 2.88
CA ILE A 82 14.62 8.74 3.50
C ILE A 82 14.29 8.52 4.99
N SER A 83 13.86 7.32 5.36
CA SER A 83 13.30 7.00 6.69
C SER A 83 14.15 6.04 7.50
N GLY A 84 15.25 5.55 6.94
CA GLY A 84 16.19 4.65 7.62
C GLY A 84 15.73 3.20 7.70
N VAL A 85 16.53 2.40 8.42
CA VAL A 85 16.43 0.93 8.43
C VAL A 85 15.11 0.39 8.98
N GLY A 86 14.39 1.17 9.81
CA GLY A 86 13.08 0.76 10.34
C GLY A 86 12.09 0.40 9.23
N SER A 87 12.09 1.18 8.14
CA SER A 87 11.24 0.92 6.97
C SER A 87 11.52 -0.43 6.30
N VAL A 88 12.78 -0.87 6.30
CA VAL A 88 13.18 -2.17 5.72
C VAL A 88 12.65 -3.32 6.56
N TYR A 89 12.72 -3.23 7.89
CA TYR A 89 12.17 -4.27 8.77
C TYR A 89 10.64 -4.34 8.68
N THR A 90 9.97 -3.19 8.62
CA THR A 90 8.52 -3.14 8.36
C THR A 90 8.16 -3.77 7.03
N ALA A 91 8.92 -3.46 5.98
CA ALA A 91 8.68 -4.03 4.67
C ALA A 91 8.93 -5.54 4.64
N ALA A 92 10.00 -6.02 5.29
CA ALA A 92 10.28 -7.44 5.42
C ALA A 92 9.15 -8.19 6.12
N ALA A 93 8.60 -7.63 7.20
CA ALA A 93 7.46 -8.22 7.90
C ALA A 93 6.19 -8.27 7.03
N GLY A 94 5.92 -7.22 6.25
CA GLY A 94 4.76 -7.19 5.35
C GLY A 94 4.89 -8.10 4.12
N LEU A 95 6.12 -8.28 3.60
CA LEU A 95 6.37 -9.00 2.36
C LEU A 95 6.74 -10.47 2.53
N GLN A 96 6.81 -10.96 3.77
CA GLN A 96 7.20 -12.34 4.08
C GLN A 96 6.38 -13.38 3.31
N ASP A 97 5.08 -13.15 3.09
CA ASP A 97 4.20 -14.08 2.34
C ASP A 97 3.98 -13.68 0.87
N VAL A 98 4.63 -12.59 0.42
CA VAL A 98 4.47 -12.06 -0.95
C VAL A 98 5.70 -12.40 -1.79
N LEU A 99 6.89 -12.29 -1.18
CA LEU A 99 8.16 -12.44 -1.87
C LEU A 99 8.85 -13.77 -1.61
N ASN A 100 8.45 -14.53 -0.59
CA ASN A 100 8.95 -15.89 -0.34
C ASN A 100 8.11 -16.95 -1.04
#